data_AF-A0A833TL59-F1
#
_entry.id   AF-A0A833TL59-F1
#
_cell.length_a   1.000
_cell.length_b   1.000
_cell.length_c   1.000
_cell.angle_alpha   90.00
_cell.angle_beta   90.00
_cell.angle_gamma   90.00
#
_symmetry.space_group_name_H-M   'P 1'
#
loop_
_entity.id
_entity.type
_entity.pdbx_description
1 polymer ?
#
loop_
_entity_poly.entity_id
_entity_poly.type
_entity_poly.pdbx_seq_one_letter_code
_entity_poly.pdbx_strand_id
1 'polypeptide(L)'
;MEFSQEDFDRLLLSEHTRQTAEANYVKNPLDADNLTKWGGALLELSQLQNVSDSKKMISEAIAKLEEALLIDPVKHDALWCLGNAHTSQAFLTPDVDDAKVAFDKARDCFQKAVDEDPSNELYRKSLEVTDKAPELHMEIHKHGLGQQTMGGASSASASASVNEKVRLSKFSFTL
;
A
#
# COMPACT_ATOMS: atom_id res chain seq x y z
N MET A 1 -3.04 0.11 -20.61
CA MET A 1 -3.21 -1.14 -19.85
C MET A 1 -4.68 -1.19 -19.46
N GLU A 2 -5.43 -2.17 -19.97
CA GLU A 2 -6.88 -2.27 -19.75
C GLU A 2 -7.18 -2.65 -18.29
N PHE A 3 -8.17 -1.98 -17.74
CA PHE A 3 -8.74 -2.28 -16.43
C PHE A 3 -9.48 -3.61 -16.56
N SER A 4 -8.97 -4.67 -15.93
CA SER A 4 -9.52 -6.02 -16.11
C SER A 4 -10.78 -6.21 -15.27
N GLN A 5 -11.61 -7.18 -15.63
CA GLN A 5 -12.81 -7.52 -14.84
C GLN A 5 -12.45 -7.88 -13.39
N GLU A 6 -11.28 -8.49 -13.19
CA GLU A 6 -10.71 -8.80 -11.87
C GLU A 6 -10.35 -7.54 -11.07
N ASP A 7 -9.82 -6.49 -11.71
CA ASP A 7 -9.55 -5.21 -11.07
C ASP A 7 -10.87 -4.54 -10.61
N PHE A 8 -11.93 -4.68 -11.40
CA PHE A 8 -13.26 -4.15 -11.06
C PHE A 8 -13.90 -4.89 -9.89
N ASP A 9 -13.83 -6.23 -9.88
CA ASP A 9 -14.39 -7.04 -8.81
C ASP A 9 -13.65 -6.79 -7.48
N ARG A 10 -12.32 -6.71 -7.54
CA ARG A 10 -11.45 -6.37 -6.40
C ARG A 10 -11.75 -4.97 -5.85
N LEU A 11 -11.97 -4.00 -6.73
CA LEU A 11 -12.38 -2.65 -6.34
C LEU A 11 -13.74 -2.67 -5.62
N LEU A 12 -14.72 -3.37 -6.18
CA LEU A 12 -16.07 -3.47 -5.62
C LEU A 12 -16.05 -4.14 -4.25
N LEU A 13 -15.31 -5.25 -4.11
CA LEU A 13 -15.13 -5.97 -2.85
C LEU A 13 -14.46 -5.08 -1.80
N SER A 14 -13.44 -4.31 -2.19
CA SER A 14 -12.73 -3.42 -1.30
C SER A 14 -13.62 -2.28 -0.81
N GLU A 15 -14.41 -1.65 -1.70
CA GLU A 15 -15.39 -0.63 -1.32
C GLU A 15 -16.45 -1.19 -0.37
N HIS A 16 -17.01 -2.37 -0.68
CA HIS A 16 -18.00 -3.01 0.19
C HIS A 16 -17.41 -3.32 1.58
N THR A 17 -16.17 -3.82 1.61
CA THR A 17 -15.45 -4.11 2.86
C THR A 17 -15.23 -2.83 3.68
N ARG A 18 -14.79 -1.74 3.04
CA ARG A 18 -14.61 -0.43 3.68
C ARG A 18 -15.92 0.08 4.29
N GLN A 19 -17.01 0.06 3.53
CA GLN A 19 -18.32 0.54 3.99
C GLN A 19 -18.87 -0.31 5.15
N THR A 20 -18.72 -1.63 5.04
CA THR A 20 -19.13 -2.56 6.11
C THR A 20 -18.31 -2.32 7.37
N ALA A 21 -16.99 -2.14 7.22
CA ALA A 21 -16.10 -1.92 8.34
C ALA A 21 -16.38 -0.58 9.04
N GLU A 22 -16.67 0.48 8.28
CA GLU A 22 -17.09 1.78 8.81
C GLU A 22 -18.40 1.66 9.62
N ALA A 23 -19.40 0.95 9.07
CA ALA A 23 -20.67 0.72 9.76
C ALA A 23 -20.51 -0.11 11.04
N ASN A 24 -19.60 -1.09 11.04
CA ASN A 24 -19.28 -1.90 12.20
C ASN A 24 -18.49 -1.14 13.25
N TYR A 25 -17.59 -0.24 12.84
CA TYR A 25 -16.81 0.59 13.75
C TYR A 25 -17.70 1.50 14.60
N VAL A 26 -18.77 2.06 14.02
CA VAL A 26 -19.77 2.85 14.78
C VAL A 26 -20.44 2.01 15.88
N LYS A 27 -20.60 0.70 15.65
CA LYS A 27 -21.23 -0.22 16.62
C LYS A 27 -20.23 -0.75 17.64
N ASN A 28 -19.00 -1.03 17.20
CA ASN A 28 -17.92 -1.57 18.02
C ASN A 28 -16.56 -1.03 17.54
N PRO A 29 -16.07 0.08 18.11
CA PRO A 29 -14.79 0.67 17.70
C PRO A 29 -13.58 -0.11 18.23
N LEU A 30 -13.79 -1.07 19.13
CA LEU A 30 -12.74 -1.91 19.73
C LEU A 30 -12.59 -3.27 19.03
N ASP A 31 -13.08 -3.39 17.79
CA ASP A 31 -12.93 -4.59 16.99
C ASP A 31 -11.67 -4.51 16.13
N ALA A 32 -10.58 -5.09 16.63
CA ALA A 32 -9.29 -5.14 15.93
C ALA A 32 -9.39 -5.84 14.56
N ASP A 33 -10.25 -6.85 14.41
CA ASP A 33 -10.41 -7.57 13.15
C ASP A 33 -11.10 -6.70 12.10
N ASN A 34 -12.15 -5.99 12.52
CA ASN A 34 -12.85 -5.04 11.68
C ASN A 34 -11.94 -3.86 11.26
N LEU A 35 -11.15 -3.32 12.19
CA LEU A 35 -10.17 -2.27 11.91
C LEU A 35 -9.07 -2.75 10.94
N THR A 36 -8.61 -4.00 11.10
CA THR A 36 -7.65 -4.63 10.17
C THR A 36 -8.22 -4.71 8.75
N LYS A 37 -9.46 -5.20 8.61
CA LYS A 37 -10.16 -5.26 7.33
C LYS A 37 -10.38 -3.88 6.71
N TRP A 38 -10.68 -2.87 7.55
CA TRP A 38 -10.81 -1.49 7.09
C TRP A 38 -9.50 -0.97 6.51
N GLY A 39 -8.39 -1.14 7.25
CA GLY A 39 -7.06 -0.74 6.79
C GLY A 39 -6.67 -1.43 5.48
N GLY A 40 -6.84 -2.75 5.39
CA GLY A 40 -6.57 -3.51 4.17
C GLY A 40 -7.39 -3.03 2.97
N ALA A 41 -8.70 -2.81 3.15
CA ALA A 41 -9.57 -2.29 2.09
C ALA A 41 -9.15 -0.89 1.61
N LEU A 42 -8.75 0.00 2.53
CA LEU A 42 -8.25 1.34 2.17
C LEU A 42 -6.94 1.25 1.35
N LEU A 43 -6.04 0.33 1.70
CA LEU A 43 -4.82 0.09 0.92
C LEU A 43 -5.12 -0.42 -0.49
N GLU A 44 -6.06 -1.34 -0.63
CA GLU A 44 -6.52 -1.83 -1.94
C GLU A 44 -7.05 -0.71 -2.82
N LEU A 45 -7.95 0.10 -2.26
CA LEU A 45 -8.55 1.23 -2.96
C LEU A 45 -7.50 2.27 -3.34
N SER A 46 -6.52 2.53 -2.46
CA SER A 46 -5.46 3.52 -2.71
C SER A 46 -4.67 3.24 -3.99
N GLN A 47 -4.51 1.98 -4.39
CA GLN A 47 -3.75 1.58 -5.58
C GLN A 47 -4.40 2.03 -6.90
N LEU A 48 -5.71 2.27 -6.89
CA LEU A 48 -6.50 2.61 -8.07
C LEU A 48 -6.82 4.10 -8.17
N GLN A 49 -6.44 4.87 -7.16
CA GLN A 49 -6.70 6.31 -7.05
C GLN A 49 -5.53 7.15 -7.59
N ASN A 50 -5.70 8.48 -7.57
CA ASN A 50 -4.62 9.41 -7.88
C ASN A 50 -3.71 9.56 -6.67
N VAL A 51 -2.44 9.93 -6.88
CA VAL A 51 -1.41 10.05 -5.83
C VAL A 51 -1.91 10.78 -4.57
N SER A 52 -2.60 11.91 -4.73
CA SER A 52 -3.12 12.70 -3.59
C SER A 52 -4.18 11.95 -2.77
N ASP A 53 -5.08 11.24 -3.43
CA ASP A 53 -6.13 10.46 -2.76
C ASP A 53 -5.54 9.17 -2.19
N SER A 54 -4.63 8.51 -2.92
CA SER A 54 -3.88 7.35 -2.44
C SER A 54 -3.16 7.66 -1.13
N LYS A 55 -2.46 8.80 -1.05
CA LYS A 55 -1.80 9.24 0.19
C LYS A 55 -2.76 9.38 1.36
N LYS A 56 -3.92 10.01 1.15
CA LYS A 56 -4.95 10.14 2.20
C LYS A 56 -5.46 8.79 2.66
N MET A 57 -5.82 7.92 1.73
CA MET A 57 -6.33 6.57 2.04
C MET A 57 -5.28 5.72 2.76
N ILE A 58 -4.00 5.81 2.37
CA ILE A 58 -2.91 5.12 3.07
C ILE A 58 -2.74 5.67 4.49
N SER A 59 -2.78 6.99 4.68
CA SER A 59 -2.70 7.58 6.02
C SER A 59 -3.89 7.17 6.90
N GLU A 60 -5.11 7.11 6.34
CA GLU A 60 -6.28 6.58 7.04
C GLU A 60 -6.13 5.09 7.35
N ALA A 61 -5.58 4.30 6.43
CA ALA A 61 -5.30 2.88 6.65
C ALA A 61 -4.32 2.67 7.81
N ILE A 62 -3.21 3.43 7.83
CA ILE A 62 -2.22 3.41 8.92
C ILE A 62 -2.92 3.69 10.26
N ALA A 63 -3.71 4.76 10.34
CA ALA A 63 -4.42 5.11 11.58
C ALA A 63 -5.32 3.96 12.06
N LYS A 64 -6.09 3.33 11.16
CA LYS A 64 -6.97 2.21 11.52
C LYS A 64 -6.21 0.96 11.95
N LEU A 65 -5.06 0.69 11.34
CA LEU A 65 -4.21 -0.45 11.69
C LEU A 65 -3.48 -0.21 13.01
N GLU A 66 -3.02 1.00 13.28
CA GLU A 66 -2.47 1.37 14.59
C GLU A 66 -3.54 1.26 15.68
N GLU A 67 -4.77 1.70 15.43
CA GLU A 67 -5.91 1.48 16.35
C GLU A 67 -6.14 -0.01 16.61
N ALA A 68 -6.07 -0.87 15.57
CA ALA A 68 -6.20 -2.31 15.72
C ALA A 68 -5.09 -2.89 16.62
N LEU A 69 -3.85 -2.44 16.45
CA LEU A 69 -2.70 -2.88 17.26
C LEU A 69 -2.70 -2.34 18.69
N LEU A 70 -3.37 -1.22 18.96
CA LEU A 70 -3.61 -0.76 20.32
C LEU A 70 -4.57 -1.70 21.07
N ILE A 71 -5.50 -2.33 20.36
CA ILE A 71 -6.45 -3.30 20.91
C ILE A 71 -5.82 -4.68 21.02
N ASP A 72 -5.14 -5.12 19.94
CA ASP A 72 -4.48 -6.43 19.85
C ASP A 72 -3.05 -6.27 19.29
N PRO A 73 -2.04 -6.05 20.16
CA PRO A 73 -0.66 -5.79 19.76
C PRO A 73 0.02 -6.94 19.01
N VAL A 74 -0.50 -8.16 19.14
CA VAL A 74 0.05 -9.39 18.52
C VAL A 74 -0.72 -9.81 17.27
N LYS A 75 -1.65 -8.97 16.79
CA LYS A 75 -2.41 -9.22 15.57
C LYS A 75 -1.49 -9.16 14.34
N HIS A 76 -0.95 -10.33 13.96
CA HIS A 76 -0.03 -10.48 12.84
C HIS A 76 -0.58 -9.94 11.51
N ASP A 77 -1.88 -10.10 11.23
CA ASP A 77 -2.51 -9.54 10.03
C ASP A 77 -2.53 -8.00 10.02
N ALA A 78 -2.73 -7.36 11.18
CA ALA A 78 -2.68 -5.91 11.29
C ALA A 78 -1.25 -5.40 11.13
N LEU A 79 -0.27 -6.09 11.74
CA LEU A 79 1.16 -5.81 11.56
C LEU A 79 1.56 -5.91 10.08
N TRP A 80 1.17 -6.98 9.40
CA TRP A 80 1.48 -7.17 7.99
C TRP A 80 0.80 -6.12 7.10
N CYS A 81 -0.48 -5.81 7.33
CA CYS A 81 -1.16 -4.72 6.64
C CYS A 81 -0.47 -3.36 6.88
N LEU A 82 0.00 -3.09 8.10
CA LEU A 82 0.67 -1.84 8.45
C LEU A 82 2.03 -1.72 7.74
N GLY A 83 2.76 -2.83 7.60
CA GLY A 83 3.98 -2.89 6.80
C GLY A 83 3.73 -2.55 5.33
N ASN A 84 2.64 -3.08 4.75
CA ASN A 84 2.22 -2.75 3.39
C ASN A 84 1.83 -1.28 3.23
N ALA A 85 1.17 -0.70 4.23
CA ALA A 85 0.80 0.71 4.25
C ALA A 85 2.04 1.61 4.24
N HIS A 86 3.02 1.33 5.09
CA HIS A 86 4.27 2.08 5.14
C HIS A 86 5.11 1.93 3.87
N THR A 87 5.16 0.73 3.29
CA THR A 87 5.81 0.48 1.99
C THR A 87 5.16 1.32 0.89
N SER A 88 3.82 1.31 0.83
CA SER A 88 3.03 2.11 -0.10
C SER A 88 3.28 3.62 0.08
N GLN A 89 3.34 4.08 1.33
CA GLN A 89 3.68 5.46 1.67
C GLN A 89 5.09 5.83 1.19
N ALA A 90 6.08 4.97 1.42
CA ALA A 90 7.47 5.19 1.03
C ALA A 90 7.61 5.39 -0.49
N PHE A 91 6.94 4.55 -1.29
CA PHE A 91 6.93 4.70 -2.75
C PHE A 91 6.23 5.96 -3.26
N LEU A 92 5.34 6.56 -2.46
CA LEU A 92 4.69 7.82 -2.77
C LEU A 92 5.46 9.04 -2.22
N THR A 93 6.52 8.82 -1.46
CA THR A 93 7.37 9.85 -0.87
C THR A 93 8.57 10.11 -1.79
N PRO A 94 8.71 11.32 -2.36
CA PRO A 94 9.82 11.62 -3.26
C PRO A 94 11.15 11.80 -2.52
N ASP A 95 11.11 12.16 -1.25
CA ASP A 95 12.30 12.27 -0.41
C ASP A 95 12.79 10.88 0.01
N VAL A 96 14.07 10.60 -0.26
CA VAL A 96 14.67 9.28 -0.02
C VAL A 96 14.86 9.01 1.47
N ASP A 97 15.15 10.04 2.27
CA ASP A 97 15.36 9.90 3.71
C ASP A 97 14.03 9.60 4.41
N ASP A 98 12.96 10.34 4.09
CA ASP A 98 11.60 10.07 4.57
C ASP A 98 11.08 8.70 4.07
N ALA A 99 11.34 8.34 2.81
CA ALA A 99 10.97 7.03 2.28
C ALA A 99 11.70 5.89 3.00
N LYS A 100 12.98 6.06 3.33
CA LYS A 100 13.77 5.09 4.08
C LYS A 100 13.23 4.90 5.49
N VAL A 101 12.80 5.97 6.17
CA VAL A 101 12.13 5.87 7.48
C VAL A 101 10.85 5.04 7.37
N ALA A 102 10.06 5.25 6.32
CA ALA A 102 8.85 4.46 6.08
C ALA A 102 9.17 2.99 5.75
N PHE A 103 10.20 2.70 4.96
CA PHE A 103 10.64 1.31 4.72
C PHE A 103 11.15 0.60 5.97
N ASP A 104 11.88 1.30 6.85
CA ASP A 104 12.34 0.71 8.12
C ASP A 104 11.16 0.36 9.03
N LYS A 105 10.17 1.25 9.14
CA LYS A 105 8.90 0.96 9.83
C LYS A 105 8.18 -0.24 9.21
N ALA A 106 8.13 -0.32 7.88
CA ALA A 106 7.52 -1.44 7.19
C ALA A 106 8.21 -2.76 7.54
N ARG A 107 9.55 -2.77 7.53
CA ARG A 107 10.37 -3.93 7.87
C ARG A 107 10.11 -4.39 9.31
N ASP A 108 10.08 -3.46 10.27
CA ASP A 108 9.77 -3.77 11.67
C ASP A 108 8.39 -4.42 11.81
N CYS A 109 7.38 -3.89 11.11
CA CYS A 109 6.04 -4.46 11.12
C CYS A 109 6.01 -5.88 10.52
N PHE A 110 6.69 -6.10 9.38
CA PHE A 110 6.77 -7.42 8.76
C PHE A 110 7.55 -8.43 9.61
N GLN A 111 8.64 -7.99 10.24
CA GLN A 111 9.42 -8.83 11.14
C GLN A 111 8.52 -9.29 12.31
N LYS A 112 7.79 -8.37 12.96
CA LYS A 112 6.84 -8.72 14.02
C LYS A 112 5.75 -9.68 13.53
N ALA A 113 5.20 -9.46 12.33
CA ALA A 113 4.21 -10.38 11.76
C ALA A 113 4.79 -11.81 11.55
N VAL A 114 6.05 -11.92 11.12
CA VAL A 114 6.76 -13.20 10.99
C VAL A 114 7.08 -13.83 12.34
N ASP A 115 7.44 -13.04 13.36
CA ASP A 115 7.68 -13.56 14.70
C ASP A 115 6.40 -14.14 15.33
N GLU A 116 5.24 -13.51 15.09
CA GLU A 116 3.94 -14.00 15.57
C GLU A 116 3.41 -15.20 14.75
N ASP A 117 3.53 -15.19 13.42
CA ASP A 117 3.21 -16.33 12.55
C ASP A 117 4.35 -16.65 11.56
N PRO A 118 5.35 -17.43 12.00
CA PRO A 118 6.48 -17.79 11.17
C PRO A 118 6.13 -18.83 10.10
N SER A 119 4.92 -19.41 10.12
CA SER A 119 4.46 -20.38 9.11
C SER A 119 3.87 -19.68 7.87
N ASN A 120 3.47 -18.42 8.02
CA ASN A 120 2.90 -17.62 6.94
C ASN A 120 3.95 -17.22 5.88
N GLU A 121 3.82 -17.79 4.68
CA GLU A 121 4.73 -17.52 3.56
C GLU A 121 4.63 -16.08 3.05
N LEU A 122 3.45 -15.45 3.15
CA LEU A 122 3.26 -14.07 2.71
C LEU A 122 4.09 -13.11 3.55
N TYR A 123 4.13 -13.32 4.87
CA TYR A 123 4.85 -12.44 5.79
C TYR A 123 6.36 -12.51 5.55
N ARG A 124 6.90 -13.72 5.37
CA ARG A 124 8.31 -13.90 5.04
C ARG A 124 8.67 -13.27 3.70
N LYS A 125 7.80 -13.42 2.70
CA LYS A 125 8.01 -12.82 1.37
C LYS A 125 7.97 -11.30 1.42
N SER A 126 7.04 -10.70 2.18
CA SER A 126 6.99 -9.26 2.38
C SER A 126 8.25 -8.75 3.05
N LEU A 127 8.71 -9.42 4.12
CA LEU A 127 9.95 -9.06 4.80
C LEU A 127 11.17 -9.11 3.86
N GLU A 128 11.31 -10.18 3.06
CA GLU A 128 12.42 -10.32 2.10
C GLU A 128 12.45 -9.17 1.08
N VAL A 129 11.28 -8.80 0.55
CA VAL A 129 11.23 -7.80 -0.51
C VAL A 129 11.30 -6.38 0.05
N THR A 130 10.89 -6.13 1.30
CA THR A 130 11.13 -4.84 1.96
C THR A 130 12.61 -4.53 2.11
N ASP A 131 13.47 -5.54 2.27
CA ASP A 131 14.93 -5.36 2.28
C ASP A 131 15.45 -4.75 0.96
N LYS A 132 14.79 -5.09 -0.15
CA LYS A 132 15.09 -4.59 -1.51
C LYS A 132 14.31 -3.33 -1.89
N ALA A 133 13.34 -2.92 -1.08
CA ALA A 133 12.46 -1.80 -1.37
C ALA A 133 13.16 -0.43 -1.51
N PRO A 134 14.21 -0.07 -0.73
CA PRO A 134 14.94 1.18 -0.97
C PRO A 134 15.68 1.20 -2.32
N GLU A 135 16.18 0.06 -2.80
CA GLU A 135 16.78 -0.04 -4.14
C GLU A 135 15.72 0.17 -5.24
N LEU A 136 14.53 -0.42 -5.05
CA LEU A 136 13.39 -0.21 -5.96
C LEU A 136 12.91 1.25 -5.97
N HIS A 137 12.88 1.92 -4.81
CA HIS A 137 12.55 3.34 -4.71
C HIS A 137 13.52 4.20 -5.51
N MET A 138 14.83 3.96 -5.35
CA MET A 138 15.85 4.65 -6.14
C MET A 138 15.69 4.37 -7.63
N GLU A 139 15.38 3.15 -8.04
CA GLU A 139 15.18 2.78 -9.45
C GLU A 139 13.98 3.50 -10.07
N ILE A 140 12.85 3.60 -9.35
CA ILE A 140 11.63 4.29 -9.80
C ILE A 140 11.89 5.79 -9.95
N HIS A 141 12.61 6.39 -9.00
CA HIS A 141 12.92 7.82 -9.05
C HIS A 141 14.07 8.15 -10.04
N LYS A 142 14.98 7.20 -10.32
CA LYS A 142 16.13 7.36 -11.23
C LYS A 142 15.81 7.10 -12.71
N HIS A 143 15.00 6.08 -13.02
CA HIS A 143 14.54 5.82 -14.39
C HIS A 143 13.25 6.60 -14.77
N GLY A 144 12.77 7.44 -13.84
CA GLY A 144 11.71 8.45 -14.02
C GLY A 144 10.28 7.88 -13.92
N LEU A 145 9.17 8.63 -13.91
CA LEU A 145 8.83 10.03 -14.26
C LEU A 145 9.44 10.62 -15.54
N GLY A 146 10.18 9.85 -16.34
CA GLY A 146 11.03 10.45 -17.37
C GLY A 146 12.02 9.52 -18.09
N GLN A 147 11.70 8.26 -18.35
CA GLN A 147 12.27 7.56 -19.51
C GLN A 147 11.52 6.26 -19.82
N GLN A 148 10.46 6.37 -20.63
CA GLN A 148 10.18 5.32 -21.59
C GLN A 148 11.28 5.34 -22.64
N THR A 149 12.42 4.68 -22.36
CA THR A 149 13.31 4.28 -23.44
C THR A 149 12.73 3.01 -24.04
N MET A 150 12.15 3.13 -25.24
CA MET A 150 12.27 2.16 -26.34
C MET A 150 11.61 2.77 -27.59
N GLY A 151 12.46 3.28 -28.47
CA GLY A 151 12.33 3.44 -29.92
C GLY A 151 10.96 3.66 -30.56
N GLY A 152 10.77 4.85 -31.14
CA GLY A 152 9.77 5.07 -32.18
C GLY A 152 9.53 6.55 -32.44
N ALA A 153 10.12 7.08 -33.51
CA ALA A 153 9.94 8.46 -33.98
C ALA A 153 8.45 8.85 -34.14
N SER A 154 8.07 10.04 -33.67
CA SER A 154 7.43 11.08 -34.48
C SER A 154 6.91 12.24 -33.62
N SER A 155 7.03 13.42 -34.21
CA SER A 155 6.65 14.75 -33.75
C SER A 155 5.20 14.87 -33.24
N ALA A 156 4.99 15.63 -32.16
CA ALA A 156 4.00 16.70 -32.06
C ALA A 156 3.93 17.25 -30.63
N SER A 157 3.96 18.57 -30.51
CA SER A 157 3.74 19.33 -29.29
C SER A 157 2.34 19.11 -28.72
N ALA A 158 2.23 18.80 -27.43
CA ALA A 158 1.08 19.15 -26.61
C ALA A 158 1.50 19.12 -25.13
N SER A 159 1.50 20.28 -24.49
CA SER A 159 1.58 20.41 -23.04
C SER A 159 0.28 19.84 -22.45
N ALA A 160 0.30 18.56 -22.10
CA ALA A 160 -0.72 17.93 -21.29
C ALA A 160 -0.08 17.59 -19.95
N SER A 161 -0.59 18.19 -18.88
CA SER A 161 -0.26 17.83 -17.50
C SER A 161 -0.67 16.36 -17.30
N VAL A 162 0.29 15.45 -17.45
CA VAL A 162 0.08 14.03 -17.22
C VAL A 162 -0.07 13.84 -15.71
N ASN A 163 -1.30 13.65 -15.26
CA ASN A 163 -1.60 13.14 -13.94
C ASN A 163 -1.16 11.66 -13.94
N GLU A 164 0.14 11.46 -13.72
CA GLU A 164 0.83 10.17 -13.86
C GLU A 164 0.33 9.24 -12.75
N LYS A 165 -0.59 8.35 -13.13
CA LYS A 165 -1.17 7.34 -12.25
C LYS A 165 -0.10 6.28 -11.96
N VAL A 166 0.73 6.53 -10.94
CA VAL A 166 1.65 5.52 -10.39
C VAL A 166 0.78 4.39 -9.85
N ARG A 167 0.70 3.28 -10.59
CA ARG A 167 -0.06 2.11 -10.15
C ARG A 167 0.75 1.42 -9.05
N LEU A 168 0.41 1.68 -7.79
CA LEU A 168 1.00 1.04 -6.61
C LEU A 168 0.85 -0.48 -6.61
N SER A 169 -0.02 -1.02 -7.46
CA SER A 169 -0.28 -2.46 -7.61
C SER A 169 0.96 -3.28 -8.01
N LYS A 170 2.04 -2.66 -8.52
CA LYS A 170 3.32 -3.36 -8.77
C LYS A 170 4.13 -3.63 -7.50
N PHE A 171 3.81 -2.93 -6.41
CA PHE A 171 4.57 -2.95 -5.16
C PHE A 171 3.70 -3.34 -3.95
N SER A 172 2.44 -3.68 -4.21
CA SER A 172 1.52 -4.19 -3.20
C SER A 172 1.78 -5.69 -3.04
N PHE A 173 2.13 -6.12 -1.83
CA PHE A 173 2.07 -7.55 -1.49
C PHE A 173 0.59 -7.87 -1.35
N THR A 174 0.02 -8.36 -2.44
CA THR A 174 -1.40 -8.69 -2.52
C THR A 174 -1.81 -9.55 -1.32
N LEU A 175 -2.87 -9.11 -0.63
CA LEU A 175 -3.59 -9.84 0.43
C LEU A 175 -4.19 -11.14 -0.12
#